data_AF-A0A6P3QTM1-F1
#
_entry.id   AF-A0A6P3QTM1-F1
#
_cell.length_a   1.000
_cell.length_b   1.000
_cell.length_c   1.000
_cell.angle_alpha   90.00
_cell.angle_beta   90.00
_cell.angle_gamma   90.00
#
_symmetry.space_group_name_H-M   'P 1'
#
loop_
_entity.id
_entity.type
_entity.pdbx_description
1 polymer ?
#
loop_
_entity_poly.entity_id
_entity_poly.type
_entity_poly.pdbx_seq_one_letter_code
_entity_poly.pdbx_strand_id
1 'polypeptide(L)'
;MASCGVVGIFLLSALPLLCLELRRGIPDLGIKDIILLCGRILLLLALLTLIISVTTSWLNSFKSSQVYLKEEEEKNEKRQKLVRKKQQEAQGEKASRYIENVLKPHQEMKLKKLEERFYQMMGETWKLSNGHKLGGDEDLVVENESHTSFETSNREAARRRNLPNPLIKVSPPAEQRMQKEVPDLPEEPPETAEEVVTVALRCPSGSILRRRFFKSYSSQVLFDWMMKIGYHTSLYSLSTSFPRRPLEVEGGWSLQDIGITVDTILNVEEKEPSN
;
A
#
# COMPACT_ATOMS: atom_id res chain seq x y z
N MET A 1 31.67 15.04 -8.79
CA MET A 1 31.68 16.49 -9.14
C MET A 1 33.07 17.14 -9.12
N ALA A 2 34.16 16.43 -8.78
CA ALA A 2 35.52 17.00 -8.69
C ALA A 2 36.34 16.98 -10.01
N SER A 3 35.93 16.24 -11.05
CA SER A 3 36.72 16.15 -12.29
C SER A 3 36.49 17.32 -13.26
N CYS A 4 35.32 17.98 -13.21
CA CYS A 4 35.01 19.11 -14.08
C CYS A 4 35.82 20.37 -13.76
N GLY A 5 36.20 20.57 -12.48
CA GLY A 5 36.99 21.73 -12.06
C GLY A 5 38.43 21.69 -12.58
N VAL A 6 39.06 20.52 -12.59
CA VAL A 6 40.45 20.35 -13.04
C VAL A 6 40.55 20.55 -14.55
N VAL A 7 39.61 19.98 -15.32
CA VAL A 7 39.56 20.16 -16.79
C VAL A 7 39.30 21.63 -17.16
N GLY A 8 38.47 22.34 -16.38
CA GLY A 8 38.21 23.77 -16.56
C GLY A 8 39.45 24.63 -16.38
N ILE A 9 40.27 24.37 -15.35
CA ILE A 9 41.48 25.14 -15.06
C ILE A 9 42.56 24.93 -16.15
N PHE A 10 42.69 23.70 -16.68
CA PHE A 10 43.60 23.41 -17.80
C PHE A 10 43.15 24.03 -19.13
N LEU A 11 41.83 24.07 -19.40
CA LEU A 11 41.30 24.79 -20.58
C LEU A 11 41.53 26.31 -20.45
N LEU A 12 41.35 26.86 -19.25
CA LEU A 12 41.60 28.28 -18.95
C LEU A 12 43.08 28.67 -19.02
N SER A 13 44.03 27.75 -18.80
CA SER A 13 45.46 28.02 -18.97
C SER A 13 45.97 27.80 -20.40
N ALA A 14 45.30 26.93 -21.17
CA ALA A 14 45.60 26.71 -22.58
C ALA A 14 45.02 27.80 -23.51
N LEU A 15 43.87 28.39 -23.15
CA LEU A 15 43.22 29.46 -23.92
C LEU A 15 44.14 30.67 -24.18
N PRO A 16 44.86 31.23 -23.18
CA PRO A 16 45.76 32.37 -23.38
C PRO A 16 46.96 32.04 -24.28
N LEU A 17 47.47 30.81 -24.23
CA LEU A 17 48.58 30.35 -25.08
C LEU A 17 48.10 30.21 -26.54
N LEU A 18 46.91 29.64 -26.74
CA LEU A 18 46.28 29.52 -28.06
C LEU A 18 45.91 30.90 -28.64
N CYS A 19 45.42 31.81 -27.79
CA CYS A 19 45.11 33.19 -28.18
C CYS A 19 46.37 34.04 -28.46
N LEU A 20 47.50 33.77 -27.79
CA LEU A 20 48.78 34.45 -28.08
C LEU A 20 49.40 33.99 -29.41
N GLU A 21 49.28 32.71 -29.76
CA GLU A 21 49.67 32.16 -31.06
C GLU A 21 48.79 32.74 -32.19
N LEU A 22 47.47 32.88 -31.98
CA LEU A 22 46.55 33.49 -32.95
C LEU A 22 46.68 35.02 -33.08
N ARG A 23 47.09 35.72 -32.01
CA ARG A 23 47.26 37.19 -32.00
C ARG A 23 48.60 37.64 -32.60
N ARG A 24 49.58 36.74 -32.71
CA ARG A 24 50.83 36.99 -33.44
C ARG A 24 50.54 36.78 -34.92
N GLY A 25 49.91 37.79 -35.52
CA GLY A 25 49.45 37.78 -36.91
C GLY A 25 50.51 37.23 -37.85
N ILE A 26 50.07 36.34 -38.76
CA ILE A 26 50.86 35.59 -39.74
C ILE A 26 51.75 36.54 -40.55
N PRO A 27 53.09 36.44 -40.45
CA PRO A 27 53.97 36.95 -41.48
C PRO A 27 54.85 35.79 -41.95
N ASP A 28 54.54 35.23 -43.13
CA ASP A 28 55.33 34.21 -43.82
C ASP A 28 55.83 33.04 -42.96
N LEU A 29 54.93 32.09 -42.70
CA LEU A 29 55.20 30.87 -41.93
C LEU A 29 56.24 29.99 -42.64
N GLY A 30 57.50 30.09 -42.22
CA GLY A 30 58.55 29.16 -42.64
C GLY A 30 58.31 27.78 -42.02
N ILE A 31 58.62 26.70 -42.76
CA ILE A 31 58.49 25.30 -42.31
C ILE A 31 59.16 25.06 -40.94
N LYS A 32 60.23 25.82 -40.65
CA LYS A 32 60.96 25.76 -39.37
C LYS A 32 60.11 26.20 -38.17
N ASP A 33 59.25 27.20 -38.33
CA ASP A 33 58.38 27.69 -37.26
C ASP A 33 57.23 26.72 -36.98
N ILE A 34 56.74 26.01 -38.00
CA ILE A 34 55.75 24.93 -37.86
C ILE A 34 56.34 23.75 -37.07
N ILE A 35 57.59 23.37 -37.39
CA ILE A 35 58.30 22.30 -36.67
C ILE A 35 58.53 22.70 -35.21
N LEU A 36 58.91 23.95 -34.95
CA LEU A 36 59.13 24.47 -33.61
C LEU A 36 57.83 24.52 -32.79
N LEU A 37 56.72 24.92 -33.41
CA LEU A 37 55.39 24.95 -32.79
C LEU A 37 54.89 23.54 -32.45
N CYS A 38 55.03 22.60 -33.39
CA CYS A 38 54.70 21.20 -33.19
C CYS A 38 55.50 20.58 -32.01
N GLY A 39 56.80 20.89 -31.92
CA GLY A 39 57.64 20.45 -30.80
C GLY A 39 57.17 20.97 -29.43
N ARG A 40 56.71 22.22 -29.35
CA ARG A 40 56.17 22.80 -28.11
C ARG A 40 54.85 22.16 -27.69
N ILE A 41 53.97 21.87 -28.65
CA ILE A 41 52.69 21.19 -28.39
C ILE A 41 52.93 19.77 -27.86
N LEU A 42 53.84 19.01 -28.47
CA LEU A 42 54.21 17.68 -28.01
C LEU A 42 54.83 17.68 -26.61
N LEU A 43 55.67 18.68 -26.30
CA LEU A 43 56.27 18.84 -24.98
C LEU A 43 55.23 19.17 -23.90
N LEU A 44 54.26 20.03 -24.21
CA LEU A 44 53.14 20.33 -23.32
C LEU A 44 52.27 19.10 -23.06
N LEU A 45 52.01 18.29 -24.10
CA LEU A 45 51.24 17.05 -23.98
C LEU A 45 51.97 16.03 -23.09
N ALA A 46 53.29 15.88 -23.26
CA ALA A 46 54.11 15.01 -22.42
C ALA A 46 54.08 15.46 -20.94
N LEU A 47 54.21 16.76 -20.69
CA LEU A 47 54.14 17.31 -19.33
C LEU A 47 52.76 17.08 -18.69
N LEU A 48 51.67 17.25 -19.45
CA LEU A 48 50.31 17.00 -18.99
C LEU A 48 50.12 15.53 -18.57
N THR A 49 50.61 14.59 -19.39
CA THR A 49 50.54 13.15 -19.08
C THR A 49 51.34 12.78 -17.83
N LEU A 50 52.49 13.43 -17.60
CA LEU A 50 53.29 13.25 -16.39
C LEU A 50 52.55 13.76 -15.15
N ILE A 51 51.96 14.96 -15.23
CA ILE A 51 51.19 15.56 -14.12
C ILE A 51 49.98 14.69 -13.77
N ILE A 52 49.25 14.19 -14.78
CA ILE A 52 48.11 13.29 -14.55
C ILE A 52 48.58 11.99 -13.87
N SER A 53 49.71 11.42 -14.27
CA SER A 53 50.23 10.16 -13.69
C SER A 53 50.65 10.34 -12.22
N VAL A 54 51.33 11.45 -11.90
CA VAL A 54 51.75 11.75 -10.52
C VAL A 54 50.54 12.06 -9.63
N THR A 55 49.59 12.86 -10.13
CA THR A 55 48.40 13.25 -9.35
C THR A 55 47.42 12.09 -9.16
N THR A 56 47.23 11.22 -10.15
CA THR A 56 46.36 10.04 -10.01
C THR A 56 46.95 9.02 -9.03
N SER A 57 48.27 8.83 -9.01
CA SER A 57 48.96 7.99 -8.02
C SER A 57 48.77 8.54 -6.58
N TRP A 58 48.95 9.85 -6.40
CA TRP A 58 48.76 10.49 -5.10
C TRP A 58 47.29 10.42 -4.65
N LEU A 59 46.33 10.74 -5.53
CA LEU A 59 44.89 10.65 -5.25
C LEU A 59 44.42 9.22 -4.97
N ASN A 60 45.03 8.21 -5.59
CA ASN A 60 44.73 6.80 -5.29
C ASN A 60 45.23 6.39 -3.90
N SER A 61 46.23 7.06 -3.32
CA SER A 61 46.64 6.81 -1.92
C SER A 61 45.62 7.36 -0.90
N PHE A 62 44.91 8.44 -1.24
CA PHE A 62 43.81 8.99 -0.43
C PHE A 62 42.54 8.13 -0.43
N LYS A 63 42.38 7.16 -1.33
CA LYS A 63 41.27 6.19 -1.28
C LYS A 63 41.29 5.31 -0.02
N SER A 64 42.41 5.23 0.69
CA SER A 64 42.49 4.58 2.00
C SER A 64 41.59 5.23 3.07
N SER A 65 41.18 6.49 2.90
CA SER A 65 40.22 7.19 3.77
C SER A 65 38.80 6.59 3.75
N GLN A 66 38.48 5.73 2.77
CA GLN A 66 37.17 5.07 2.66
C GLN A 66 36.86 4.13 3.85
N VAL A 67 37.88 3.67 4.58
CA VAL A 67 37.70 2.82 5.78
C VAL A 67 37.07 3.60 6.93
N TYR A 68 37.45 4.87 7.13
CA TYR A 68 36.89 5.72 8.20
C TYR A 68 35.42 6.07 7.93
N LEU A 69 35.08 6.35 6.66
CA LEU A 69 33.72 6.66 6.23
C LEU A 69 32.77 5.46 6.44
N LYS A 70 33.27 4.24 6.19
CA LYS A 70 32.50 3.00 6.37
C LYS A 70 32.21 2.69 7.85
N GLU A 71 33.13 3.02 8.75
CA GLU A 71 32.93 2.86 10.20
C GLU A 71 31.89 3.86 10.75
N GLU A 72 31.88 5.07 10.22
CA GLU A 72 30.91 6.11 10.59
C GLU A 72 29.50 5.76 10.10
N GLU A 73 29.38 5.21 8.88
CA GLU A 73 28.13 4.72 8.31
C GLU A 73 27.53 3.58 9.15
N GLU A 74 28.34 2.61 9.56
CA GLU A 74 27.90 1.50 10.41
C GLU A 74 27.43 1.97 11.79
N LYS A 75 28.11 2.96 12.39
CA LYS A 75 27.67 3.58 13.66
C LYS A 75 26.34 4.30 13.50
N ASN A 76 26.12 4.96 12.36
CA ASN A 76 24.86 5.65 12.08
C ASN A 76 23.71 4.64 11.90
N GLU A 77 23.93 3.54 11.18
CA GLU A 77 22.95 2.46 11.06
C GLU A 77 22.57 1.86 12.42
N LYS A 78 23.55 1.61 13.30
CA LYS A 78 23.31 1.10 14.66
C LYS A 78 22.45 2.07 15.46
N ARG A 79 22.70 3.39 15.37
CA ARG A 79 21.87 4.42 16.01
C ARG A 79 20.44 4.40 15.48
N GLN A 80 20.25 4.31 14.16
CA GLN A 80 18.91 4.23 13.57
C GLN A 80 18.16 2.97 14.02
N LYS A 81 18.82 1.80 14.03
CA LYS A 81 18.23 0.54 14.52
C LYS A 81 17.81 0.66 15.99
N LEU A 82 18.62 1.28 16.84
CA LEU A 82 18.30 1.50 18.25
C LEU A 82 17.07 2.40 18.42
N VAL A 83 16.96 3.49 17.65
CA VAL A 83 15.81 4.40 17.70
C VAL A 83 14.53 3.67 17.30
N ARG A 84 14.57 2.90 16.20
CA ARG A 84 13.42 2.09 15.75
C ARG A 84 12.99 1.08 16.82
N LYS A 85 13.95 0.39 17.45
CA LYS A 85 13.67 -0.58 18.52
C LYS A 85 13.00 0.08 19.73
N LYS A 86 13.52 1.22 20.20
CA LYS A 86 12.91 1.97 21.31
C LYS A 86 11.49 2.43 20.99
N GLN A 87 11.23 2.85 19.76
CA GLN A 87 9.89 3.23 19.34
C GLN A 87 8.93 2.04 19.33
N GLN A 88 9.39 0.88 18.86
CA GLN A 88 8.61 -0.36 18.87
C GLN A 88 8.32 -0.83 20.29
N GLU A 89 9.30 -0.77 21.20
CA GLU A 89 9.11 -1.08 22.62
C GLU A 89 8.08 -0.14 23.26
N ALA A 90 8.17 1.16 23.02
CA ALA A 90 7.20 2.13 23.55
C ALA A 90 5.77 1.90 23.01
N GLN A 91 5.62 1.48 21.75
CA GLN A 91 4.32 1.08 21.20
C GLN A 91 3.83 -0.24 21.80
N GLY A 92 4.72 -1.22 21.97
CA GLY A 92 4.42 -2.50 22.62
C GLY A 92 3.93 -2.30 24.05
N GLU A 93 4.59 -1.45 24.84
CA GLU A 93 4.16 -1.12 26.20
C GLU A 93 2.78 -0.47 26.24
N LYS A 94 2.46 0.41 25.27
CA LYS A 94 1.12 1.01 25.17
C LYS A 94 0.06 -0.05 24.87
N ALA A 95 0.36 -0.98 23.96
CA ALA A 95 -0.54 -2.08 23.63
C ALA A 95 -0.73 -3.01 24.83
N SER A 96 0.35 -3.40 25.51
CA SER A 96 0.28 -4.23 26.72
C SER A 96 -0.51 -3.56 27.84
N ARG A 97 -0.29 -2.26 28.09
CA ARG A 97 -1.07 -1.48 29.05
C ARG A 97 -2.55 -1.45 28.70
N TYR A 98 -2.91 -1.33 27.43
CA TYR A 98 -4.31 -1.35 27.00
C TYR A 98 -4.95 -2.73 27.22
N ILE A 99 -4.23 -3.80 26.87
CA ILE A 99 -4.70 -5.18 27.08
C ILE A 99 -4.96 -5.41 28.57
N GLU A 100 -4.04 -5.00 29.43
CA GLU A 100 -4.13 -5.22 30.87
C GLU A 100 -5.17 -4.33 31.55
N ASN A 101 -5.24 -3.04 31.22
CA ASN A 101 -6.10 -2.10 31.94
C ASN A 101 -7.52 -1.98 31.37
N VAL A 102 -7.73 -2.36 30.10
CA VAL A 102 -9.03 -2.20 29.42
C VAL A 102 -9.62 -3.53 29.03
N LEU A 103 -8.87 -4.38 28.32
CA LEU A 103 -9.44 -5.62 27.78
C LEU A 103 -9.69 -6.67 28.86
N LYS A 104 -8.70 -6.95 29.73
CA LYS A 104 -8.86 -7.94 30.81
C LYS A 104 -9.99 -7.58 31.78
N PRO A 105 -10.09 -6.36 32.34
CA PRO A 105 -11.16 -6.04 33.29
C PRO A 105 -12.54 -6.09 32.65
N HIS A 106 -12.65 -5.74 31.37
CA HIS A 106 -13.90 -5.85 30.64
C HIS A 106 -14.31 -7.31 30.42
N GLN A 107 -13.36 -8.21 30.15
CA GLN A 107 -13.61 -9.65 30.07
C GLN A 107 -14.02 -10.23 31.43
N GLU A 108 -13.28 -9.90 32.49
CA GLU A 108 -13.59 -10.32 33.86
C GLU A 108 -14.95 -9.81 34.33
N MET A 109 -15.28 -8.54 34.06
CA MET A 109 -16.60 -7.98 34.37
C MET A 109 -17.73 -8.72 33.65
N LYS A 110 -17.52 -9.12 32.40
CA LYS A 110 -18.51 -9.93 31.67
C LYS A 110 -18.69 -11.31 32.29
N LEU A 111 -17.61 -11.97 32.68
CA LEU A 111 -17.67 -13.26 33.36
C LEU A 111 -18.36 -13.13 34.71
N LYS A 112 -18.01 -12.12 35.51
CA LYS A 112 -18.64 -11.85 36.80
C LYS A 112 -20.14 -11.58 36.67
N LYS A 113 -20.57 -10.78 35.68
CA LYS A 113 -22.00 -10.56 35.40
C LYS A 113 -22.72 -11.86 35.03
N LEU A 114 -22.05 -12.76 34.30
CA LEU A 114 -22.61 -14.04 33.94
C LEU A 114 -22.76 -14.95 35.17
N GLU A 115 -21.74 -14.97 36.03
CA GLU A 115 -21.74 -15.68 37.31
C GLU A 115 -22.81 -15.14 38.26
N GLU A 116 -22.94 -13.82 38.41
CA GLU A 116 -24.00 -13.18 39.18
C GLU A 116 -25.39 -13.56 38.65
N ARG A 117 -25.58 -13.56 37.32
CA ARG A 117 -26.84 -14.04 36.70
C ARG A 117 -27.10 -15.51 36.99
N PHE A 118 -26.06 -16.34 36.93
CA PHE A 118 -26.17 -17.75 37.27
C PHE A 118 -26.62 -17.93 38.71
N TYR A 119 -25.99 -17.25 39.67
CA TYR A 119 -26.37 -17.30 41.08
C TYR A 119 -27.74 -16.66 41.37
N GLN A 120 -28.14 -15.61 40.65
CA GLN A 120 -29.50 -15.07 40.73
C GLN A 120 -30.55 -16.07 40.25
N MET A 121 -30.24 -16.83 39.19
CA MET A 121 -31.12 -17.86 38.62
C MET A 121 -31.13 -19.15 39.46
N MET A 122 -30.03 -19.46 40.14
CA MET A 122 -29.87 -20.69 40.92
C MET A 122 -30.12 -20.51 42.41
N GLY A 123 -30.05 -19.29 42.93
CA GLY A 123 -30.24 -18.97 44.35
C GLY A 123 -31.67 -19.20 44.82
N GLU A 124 -31.88 -19.48 46.10
CA GLU A 124 -33.19 -19.79 46.68
C GLU A 124 -34.22 -18.64 46.58
N THR A 125 -33.84 -17.47 46.06
CA THR A 125 -34.71 -16.32 45.82
C THR A 125 -35.86 -16.60 44.84
N TRP A 126 -35.70 -17.52 43.88
CA TRP A 126 -36.83 -17.95 43.04
C TRP A 126 -37.71 -19.02 43.70
N LYS A 127 -37.30 -19.59 44.85
CA LYS A 127 -38.04 -20.63 45.60
C LYS A 127 -38.85 -20.08 46.79
N LEU A 128 -38.81 -18.77 47.06
CA LEU A 128 -39.34 -18.20 48.31
C LEU A 128 -40.58 -17.29 48.16
N SER A 129 -41.19 -17.16 46.99
CA SER A 129 -42.58 -16.69 46.97
C SER A 129 -43.47 -17.88 47.30
N ASN A 130 -44.08 -17.87 48.49
CA ASN A 130 -45.10 -18.83 48.89
C ASN A 130 -46.16 -18.85 47.77
N GLY A 131 -46.23 -19.95 47.02
CA GLY A 131 -47.05 -20.04 45.82
C GLY A 131 -48.50 -19.72 46.15
N HIS A 132 -49.05 -18.68 45.54
CA HIS A 132 -50.47 -18.36 45.69
C HIS A 132 -51.26 -19.48 45.00
N LYS A 133 -51.99 -20.28 45.78
CA LYS A 133 -52.85 -21.33 45.25
C LYS A 133 -54.04 -20.69 44.54
N LEU A 134 -53.95 -20.55 43.21
CA LEU A 134 -55.09 -20.23 42.36
C LEU A 134 -55.79 -21.54 42.00
N GLY A 135 -56.81 -21.90 42.78
CA GLY A 135 -57.60 -23.11 42.55
C GLY A 135 -58.27 -23.60 43.82
N GLY A 136 -59.31 -22.87 44.23
CA GLY A 136 -60.20 -23.26 45.31
C GLY A 136 -61.65 -23.11 44.84
N ASP A 137 -62.26 -24.27 44.60
CA ASP A 137 -63.69 -24.58 44.71
C ASP A 137 -64.66 -24.14 43.60
N GLU A 138 -65.04 -25.11 42.75
CA GLU A 138 -66.46 -25.44 42.57
C GLU A 138 -66.65 -26.91 42.16
N ASP A 139 -67.55 -27.56 42.90
CA ASP A 139 -67.87 -28.98 42.96
C ASP A 139 -68.57 -29.56 41.71
N LEU A 140 -68.08 -30.73 41.30
CA LEU A 140 -68.79 -31.96 40.88
C LEU A 140 -70.09 -31.86 40.05
N VAL A 141 -69.99 -32.07 38.73
CA VAL A 141 -70.88 -32.96 37.95
C VAL A 141 -70.06 -33.74 36.91
N VAL A 142 -70.47 -35.00 36.74
CA VAL A 142 -69.82 -36.17 36.14
C VAL A 142 -69.68 -36.16 34.61
N GLU A 143 -68.56 -36.74 34.15
CA GLU A 143 -68.21 -37.38 32.86
C GLU A 143 -68.81 -36.86 31.53
N ASN A 144 -67.94 -36.49 30.57
CA ASN A 144 -67.47 -37.40 29.50
C ASN A 144 -66.48 -36.66 28.57
N GLU A 145 -65.65 -37.45 27.87
CA GLU A 145 -64.75 -37.08 26.76
C GLU A 145 -63.35 -36.57 27.14
N SER A 146 -62.49 -37.56 27.36
CA SER A 146 -61.10 -37.63 26.90
C SER A 146 -60.66 -36.47 26.01
N HIS A 147 -59.64 -35.71 26.40
CA HIS A 147 -58.50 -35.35 25.54
C HIS A 147 -57.37 -34.71 26.36
N THR A 148 -56.22 -35.36 26.31
CA THR A 148 -54.93 -34.94 26.85
C THR A 148 -54.52 -33.55 26.38
N SER A 149 -54.25 -32.60 27.28
CA SER A 149 -53.57 -31.35 26.90
C SER A 149 -52.65 -30.81 28.01
N PHE A 150 -51.53 -31.49 28.22
CA PHE A 150 -50.33 -30.86 28.79
C PHE A 150 -49.65 -30.04 27.69
N GLU A 151 -50.23 -28.91 27.32
CA GLU A 151 -49.63 -28.00 26.35
C GLU A 151 -48.91 -26.88 27.12
N THR A 152 -47.58 -26.98 27.21
CA THR A 152 -46.76 -26.01 27.95
C THR A 152 -46.87 -24.63 27.30
N SER A 153 -46.96 -23.56 28.10
CA SER A 153 -47.03 -22.14 27.67
C SER A 153 -46.05 -21.75 26.55
N ASN A 154 -44.84 -22.34 26.53
CA ASN A 154 -43.86 -22.12 25.47
C ASN A 154 -44.29 -22.65 24.08
N ARG A 155 -45.06 -23.74 24.02
CA ARG A 155 -45.58 -24.31 22.76
C ARG A 155 -46.74 -23.48 22.21
N GLU A 156 -47.55 -22.91 23.10
CA GLU A 156 -48.63 -22.01 22.71
C GLU A 156 -48.08 -20.64 22.25
N ALA A 157 -47.05 -20.11 22.91
CA ALA A 157 -46.34 -18.90 22.46
C ALA A 157 -45.64 -19.10 21.10
N ALA A 158 -45.14 -20.31 20.80
CA ALA A 158 -44.60 -20.66 19.49
C ALA A 158 -45.69 -20.76 18.41
N ARG A 159 -46.89 -21.29 18.71
CA ARG A 159 -48.02 -21.30 17.76
C ARG A 159 -48.55 -19.90 17.47
N ARG A 160 -48.62 -19.01 18.48
CA ARG A 160 -49.08 -17.62 18.28
C ARG A 160 -48.13 -16.80 17.41
N ARG A 161 -46.85 -17.18 17.31
CA ARG A 161 -45.89 -16.63 16.33
C ARG A 161 -46.07 -17.18 14.91
N ASN A 162 -46.75 -18.32 14.76
CA ASN A 162 -47.05 -18.97 13.48
C ASN A 162 -48.50 -18.70 13.03
N LEU A 163 -48.99 -17.46 13.15
CA LEU A 163 -50.24 -17.05 12.50
C LEU A 163 -49.95 -16.66 11.04
N PRO A 164 -50.79 -17.00 10.06
CA PRO A 164 -50.57 -16.58 8.67
C PRO A 164 -50.61 -15.04 8.59
N ASN A 165 -49.55 -14.42 8.07
CA ASN A 165 -49.46 -12.98 7.89
C ASN A 165 -50.71 -12.43 7.17
N PRO A 166 -51.35 -11.34 7.67
CA PRO A 166 -52.29 -10.60 6.87
C PRO A 166 -51.53 -10.01 5.68
N LEU A 167 -52.16 -10.13 4.52
CA LEU A 167 -51.65 -9.80 3.19
C LEU A 167 -51.44 -8.27 3.07
N ILE A 168 -50.39 -7.75 3.71
CA ILE A 168 -49.89 -6.41 3.42
C ILE A 168 -49.16 -6.53 2.09
N LYS A 169 -49.78 -5.98 1.04
CA LYS A 169 -49.15 -5.68 -0.24
C LYS A 169 -48.09 -4.59 -0.01
N VAL A 170 -47.00 -4.94 0.66
CA VAL A 170 -45.74 -4.21 0.61
C VAL A 170 -45.10 -4.66 -0.69
N SER A 171 -45.08 -3.77 -1.68
CA SER A 171 -44.14 -3.88 -2.80
C SER A 171 -42.77 -4.23 -2.23
N PRO A 172 -42.06 -5.26 -2.74
CA PRO A 172 -40.80 -5.66 -2.16
C PRO A 172 -39.91 -4.41 -2.00
N PRO A 173 -39.36 -4.15 -0.81
CA PRO A 173 -38.20 -3.27 -0.74
C PRO A 173 -37.24 -3.89 -1.72
N ALA A 174 -36.85 -3.14 -2.76
CA ALA A 174 -35.82 -3.59 -3.67
C ALA A 174 -34.66 -4.06 -2.80
N GLU A 175 -34.45 -5.37 -2.73
CA GLU A 175 -33.22 -5.96 -2.26
C GLU A 175 -32.15 -5.57 -3.29
N GLN A 176 -31.77 -4.30 -3.30
CA GLN A 176 -30.39 -3.94 -3.47
C GLN A 176 -29.69 -4.36 -2.17
N ARG A 177 -29.68 -5.67 -1.89
CA ARG A 177 -28.44 -6.27 -1.41
C ARG A 177 -27.46 -5.83 -2.46
N MET A 178 -26.55 -4.94 -2.09
CA MET A 178 -25.31 -4.74 -2.83
C MET A 178 -24.70 -6.13 -2.93
N GLN A 179 -25.03 -6.84 -3.99
CA GLN A 179 -24.31 -8.01 -4.41
C GLN A 179 -22.90 -7.45 -4.54
N LYS A 180 -21.98 -7.98 -3.75
CA LYS A 180 -20.57 -7.94 -4.12
C LYS A 180 -20.52 -8.65 -5.47
N GLU A 181 -20.81 -7.93 -6.55
CA GLU A 181 -20.40 -8.30 -7.89
C GLU A 181 -18.88 -8.30 -7.79
N VAL A 182 -18.31 -9.47 -7.54
CA VAL A 182 -16.90 -9.69 -7.76
C VAL A 182 -16.78 -9.68 -9.28
N PRO A 183 -16.18 -8.66 -9.88
CA PRO A 183 -16.05 -8.64 -11.33
C PRO A 183 -15.16 -9.82 -11.72
N ASP A 184 -15.71 -10.75 -12.50
CA ASP A 184 -14.96 -11.85 -13.05
C ASP A 184 -14.01 -11.29 -14.12
N LEU A 185 -12.77 -11.04 -13.70
CA LEU A 185 -11.75 -10.55 -14.61
C LEU A 185 -11.48 -11.55 -15.75
N PRO A 186 -11.31 -11.07 -16.98
CA PRO A 186 -11.01 -11.92 -18.13
C PRO A 186 -9.69 -12.67 -17.94
N GLU A 187 -9.62 -13.91 -18.42
CA GLU A 187 -8.44 -14.77 -18.35
C GLU A 187 -7.18 -14.07 -18.90
N GLU A 188 -6.03 -14.31 -18.27
CA GLU A 188 -4.79 -13.62 -18.62
C GLU A 188 -4.31 -14.03 -20.03
N PRO A 189 -4.02 -13.07 -20.92
CA PRO A 189 -3.57 -13.39 -22.26
C PRO A 189 -2.17 -14.04 -22.27
N PRO A 190 -1.90 -14.93 -23.24
CA PRO A 190 -0.58 -15.55 -23.42
C PRO A 190 0.46 -14.55 -23.93
N GLU A 191 1.74 -14.80 -23.64
CA GLU A 191 2.87 -13.91 -23.93
C GLU A 191 3.11 -13.68 -25.45
N THR A 192 2.63 -14.58 -26.31
CA THR A 192 2.92 -14.60 -27.75
C THR A 192 2.00 -13.74 -28.62
N ALA A 193 1.03 -13.02 -28.02
CA ALA A 193 0.06 -12.22 -28.79
C ALA A 193 0.55 -10.77 -28.99
N GLU A 194 0.44 -10.26 -30.23
CA GLU A 194 1.09 -9.01 -30.70
C GLU A 194 0.53 -7.71 -30.08
N GLU A 195 -0.47 -7.78 -29.20
CA GLU A 195 -1.16 -6.61 -28.60
C GLU A 195 -1.34 -6.72 -27.09
N VAL A 196 -0.42 -7.42 -26.42
CA VAL A 196 -0.44 -7.57 -24.96
C VAL A 196 0.43 -6.51 -24.29
N VAL A 197 -0.06 -5.95 -23.20
CA VAL A 197 0.66 -5.04 -22.31
C VAL A 197 0.71 -5.63 -20.91
N THR A 198 1.86 -5.53 -20.25
CA THR A 198 2.01 -5.91 -18.85
C THR A 198 1.78 -4.70 -17.96
N VAL A 199 0.73 -4.75 -17.15
CA VAL A 199 0.40 -3.71 -16.18
C VAL A 199 0.82 -4.17 -14.79
N ALA A 200 1.60 -3.34 -14.10
CA ALA A 200 2.04 -3.57 -12.74
C ALA A 200 1.35 -2.60 -11.77
N LEU A 201 0.55 -3.10 -10.84
CA LEU A 201 -0.07 -2.34 -9.76
C LEU A 201 0.85 -2.30 -8.54
N ARG A 202 1.24 -1.09 -8.14
CA ARG A 202 1.88 -0.83 -6.85
C ARG A 202 0.81 -0.57 -5.80
N CYS A 203 0.68 -1.47 -4.84
CA CYS A 203 -0.28 -1.37 -3.76
C CYS A 203 0.28 -0.54 -2.59
N PRO A 204 -0.57 0.15 -1.80
CA PRO A 204 -0.15 0.85 -0.57
C PRO A 204 0.49 -0.10 0.46
N SER A 205 0.13 -1.38 0.42
CA SER A 205 0.74 -2.45 1.22
C SER A 205 2.22 -2.71 0.91
N GLY A 206 2.77 -2.12 -0.17
CA GLY A 206 4.13 -2.34 -0.64
C GLY A 206 4.29 -3.52 -1.60
N SER A 207 3.23 -4.30 -1.85
CA SER A 207 3.23 -5.37 -2.84
C SER A 207 3.07 -4.83 -4.26
N ILE A 208 3.75 -5.47 -5.22
CA ILE A 208 3.61 -5.17 -6.65
C ILE A 208 2.97 -6.38 -7.33
N LEU A 209 1.78 -6.19 -7.89
CA LEU A 209 1.05 -7.22 -8.63
C LEU A 209 1.17 -6.94 -10.11
N ARG A 210 1.50 -7.96 -10.91
CA ARG A 210 1.66 -7.84 -12.36
C ARG A 210 0.63 -8.70 -13.05
N ARG A 211 -0.02 -8.14 -14.08
CA ARG A 211 -0.97 -8.86 -14.91
C ARG A 211 -0.91 -8.35 -16.34
N ARG A 212 -1.11 -9.26 -17.29
CA ARG A 212 -1.17 -8.94 -18.72
C ARG A 212 -2.59 -8.61 -19.15
N PHE A 213 -2.73 -7.66 -20.07
CA PHE A 213 -4.00 -7.23 -20.65
C PHE A 213 -3.82 -6.98 -22.14
N PHE A 214 -4.90 -7.10 -22.92
CA PHE A 214 -4.89 -6.64 -24.31
C PHE A 214 -5.06 -5.13 -24.39
N LYS A 215 -4.40 -4.48 -25.36
CA LYS A 215 -4.53 -3.04 -25.60
C LYS A 215 -5.97 -2.61 -25.91
N SER A 216 -6.76 -3.50 -26.50
CA SER A 216 -8.16 -3.30 -26.86
C SER A 216 -9.14 -3.41 -25.68
N TYR A 217 -8.69 -3.86 -24.50
CA TYR A 217 -9.56 -3.96 -23.33
C TYR A 217 -10.00 -2.59 -22.82
N SER A 218 -11.21 -2.54 -22.28
CA SER A 218 -11.74 -1.37 -21.59
C SER A 218 -10.90 -1.07 -20.36
N SER A 219 -10.66 0.22 -20.09
CA SER A 219 -9.97 0.70 -18.90
C SER A 219 -10.61 0.31 -17.58
N GLN A 220 -11.92 0.03 -17.60
CA GLN A 220 -12.68 -0.47 -16.45
C GLN A 220 -12.09 -1.76 -15.89
N VAL A 221 -11.48 -2.60 -16.75
CA VAL A 221 -10.85 -3.86 -16.34
C VAL A 221 -9.75 -3.66 -15.28
N LEU A 222 -9.08 -2.51 -15.29
CA LEU A 222 -8.04 -2.19 -14.30
C LEU A 222 -8.64 -1.88 -12.93
N PHE A 223 -9.79 -1.22 -12.91
CA PHE A 223 -10.52 -0.91 -11.67
C PHE A 223 -11.20 -2.16 -11.11
N ASP A 224 -11.74 -3.01 -11.99
CA ASP A 224 -12.23 -4.34 -11.63
C ASP A 224 -11.12 -5.20 -11.04
N TRP A 225 -9.91 -5.11 -11.60
CA TRP A 225 -8.75 -5.82 -11.08
C TRP A 225 -8.34 -5.33 -9.70
N MET A 226 -8.33 -4.01 -9.53
CA MET A 226 -8.10 -3.37 -8.23
C MET A 226 -9.15 -3.82 -7.19
N MET A 227 -10.43 -3.90 -7.56
CA MET A 227 -11.51 -4.39 -6.69
C MET A 227 -11.33 -5.86 -6.31
N LYS A 228 -10.90 -6.72 -7.25
CA LYS A 228 -10.62 -8.15 -6.96
C LYS A 228 -9.45 -8.33 -5.99
N ILE A 229 -8.45 -7.45 -6.04
CA ILE A 229 -7.32 -7.45 -5.10
C ILE A 229 -7.77 -6.99 -3.69
N GLY A 230 -8.89 -6.28 -3.59
CA GLY A 230 -9.47 -5.82 -2.33
C GLY A 230 -9.44 -4.30 -2.14
N TYR A 231 -9.04 -3.54 -3.17
CA TYR A 231 -9.03 -2.08 -3.15
C TYR A 231 -10.28 -1.54 -3.86
N HIS A 232 -11.19 -0.91 -3.11
CA HIS A 232 -12.45 -0.42 -3.65
C HIS A 232 -12.29 0.94 -4.35
N THR A 233 -12.97 1.16 -5.48
CA THR A 233 -12.89 2.38 -6.30
C THR A 233 -13.37 3.66 -5.59
N SER A 234 -14.17 3.51 -4.53
CA SER A 234 -14.60 4.65 -3.71
C SER A 234 -13.49 5.21 -2.83
N LEU A 235 -12.53 4.36 -2.42
CA LEU A 235 -11.45 4.71 -1.49
C LEU A 235 -10.11 4.84 -2.20
N TYR A 236 -9.94 4.19 -3.35
CA TYR A 236 -8.69 4.15 -4.07
C TYR A 236 -8.87 4.52 -5.54
N SER A 237 -7.88 5.22 -6.09
CA SER A 237 -7.75 5.57 -7.50
C SER A 237 -6.45 5.03 -8.08
N LEU A 238 -6.44 4.78 -9.38
CA LEU A 238 -5.23 4.40 -10.11
C LEU A 238 -4.56 5.63 -10.68
N SER A 239 -3.25 5.75 -10.50
CA SER A 239 -2.44 6.86 -11.01
C SER A 239 -1.25 6.34 -11.81
N THR A 240 -0.87 7.05 -12.88
CA THR A 240 0.37 6.78 -13.60
C THR A 240 1.60 7.15 -12.76
N SER A 241 2.75 6.56 -13.08
CA SER A 241 4.01 6.84 -12.37
C SER A 241 4.61 8.21 -12.74
N PHE A 242 4.79 8.51 -14.03
CA PHE A 242 5.33 9.79 -14.48
C PHE A 242 4.84 10.17 -15.90
N PRO A 243 4.30 11.38 -16.12
CA PRO A 243 3.85 12.32 -15.09
C PRO A 243 2.73 11.70 -14.26
N ARG A 244 2.69 11.99 -12.96
CA ARG A 244 1.71 11.41 -12.03
C ARG A 244 0.33 11.99 -12.33
N ARG A 245 -0.57 11.19 -12.89
CA ARG A 245 -1.93 11.58 -13.27
C ARG A 245 -2.92 10.49 -12.84
N PRO A 246 -4.05 10.84 -12.21
CA PRO A 246 -5.11 9.87 -11.95
C PRO A 246 -5.70 9.40 -13.28
N LEU A 247 -6.02 8.12 -13.37
CA LEU A 247 -6.75 7.55 -14.49
C LEU A 247 -8.23 7.89 -14.32
N GLU A 248 -8.77 8.64 -15.28
CA GLU A 248 -10.20 8.94 -15.34
C GLU A 248 -10.94 7.74 -15.93
N VAL A 249 -12.00 7.31 -15.23
CA VAL A 249 -12.86 6.21 -15.67
C VAL A 249 -13.93 6.76 -16.57
N GLU A 250 -13.56 7.15 -17.78
CA GLU A 250 -14.55 7.36 -18.83
C GLU A 250 -14.91 6.01 -19.45
N GLY A 251 -16.18 5.63 -19.31
CA GLY A 251 -16.68 4.36 -19.84
C GLY A 251 -16.53 4.34 -21.36
N GLY A 252 -15.81 3.35 -21.88
CA GLY A 252 -15.64 3.11 -23.31
C GLY A 252 -14.25 3.39 -23.88
N TRP A 253 -13.30 3.88 -23.07
CA TRP A 253 -11.91 4.03 -23.51
C TRP A 253 -11.13 2.74 -23.37
N SER A 254 -10.37 2.38 -24.40
CA SER A 254 -9.45 1.26 -24.35
C SER A 254 -8.17 1.62 -23.57
N LEU A 255 -7.39 0.62 -23.17
CA LEU A 255 -6.09 0.84 -22.54
C LEU A 255 -5.16 1.67 -23.44
N GLN A 256 -5.24 1.47 -24.76
CA GLN A 256 -4.48 2.27 -25.72
C GLN A 256 -4.90 3.74 -25.72
N ASP A 257 -6.20 4.03 -25.62
CA ASP A 257 -6.74 5.42 -25.64
C ASP A 257 -6.29 6.22 -24.40
N ILE A 258 -6.10 5.54 -23.28
CA ILE A 258 -5.59 6.14 -22.03
C ILE A 258 -4.07 6.29 -22.01
N GLY A 259 -3.39 5.81 -23.06
CA GLY A 259 -1.94 5.91 -23.22
C GLY A 259 -1.17 4.73 -22.61
N ILE A 260 -1.83 3.61 -22.29
CA ILE A 260 -1.18 2.36 -21.89
C ILE A 260 -0.85 1.55 -23.15
N THR A 261 0.17 1.99 -23.87
CA THR A 261 0.65 1.37 -25.13
C THR A 261 1.79 0.38 -24.91
N VAL A 262 2.51 0.54 -23.80
CA VAL A 262 3.69 -0.25 -23.40
C VAL A 262 3.46 -0.85 -22.01
N ASP A 263 4.41 -1.66 -21.55
CA ASP A 263 4.42 -2.14 -20.18
C ASP A 263 4.47 -0.95 -19.22
N THR A 264 3.45 -0.84 -18.38
CA THR A 264 3.25 0.33 -17.51
C THR A 264 3.14 -0.06 -16.05
N ILE A 265 3.56 0.88 -15.20
CA ILE A 265 3.40 0.79 -13.76
C ILE A 265 2.34 1.81 -13.33
N LEU A 266 1.32 1.30 -12.67
CA LEU A 266 0.23 2.07 -12.08
C LEU A 266 0.34 2.01 -10.54
N ASN A 267 0.04 3.13 -9.90
CA ASN A 267 0.04 3.27 -8.44
C ASN A 267 -1.41 3.27 -7.96
N VAL A 268 -1.70 2.44 -6.96
CA VAL A 268 -2.97 2.48 -6.23
C VAL A 268 -2.83 3.50 -5.10
N GLU A 269 -3.60 4.57 -5.17
CA GLU A 269 -3.53 5.72 -4.27
C GLU A 269 -4.86 5.90 -3.56
N GLU A 270 -4.83 6.38 -2.31
CA GLU A 270 -6.05 6.73 -1.59
C GLU A 270 -6.69 7.96 -2.22
N LYS A 271 -7.97 7.85 -2.56
CA LYS A 271 -8.74 8.93 -3.18
C LYS A 271 -9.08 9.95 -2.10
N GLU A 272 -8.75 11.22 -2.33
CA GLU A 272 -9.15 12.26 -1.41
C GLU A 272 -10.69 12.40 -1.40
N PRO A 273 -11.32 12.54 -0.22
CA PRO A 273 -12.75 12.75 -0.14
C PRO A 273 -13.10 14.09 -0.81
N SER A 274 -13.93 14.02 -1.84
CA SER A 274 -14.55 15.21 -2.43
C SER A 274 -15.48 15.83 -1.40
N ASN A 275 -15.11 17.01 -0.87
CA ASN A 275 -15.98 17.87 -0.05
C ASN A 275 -17.12 18.45 -0.89
#